data_AF-A0A7C3I7V8-F1
#
_entry.id   AF-A0A7C3I7V8-F1
#
_cell.length_a   1.000
_cell.length_b   1.000
_cell.length_c   1.000
_cell.angle_alpha   90.00
_cell.angle_beta   90.00
_cell.angle_gamma   90.00
#
_symmetry.space_group_name_H-M   'P 1'
#
loop_
_entity.id
_entity.type
_entity.pdbx_description
1 polymer ?
#
loop_
_entity_poly.entity_id
_entity_poly.type
_entity_poly.pdbx_seq_one_letter_code
_entity_poly.pdbx_strand_id
1 'polypeptide(L)'
;ATSFAALIGGPANTTYSENTGAVALTGAYNPIIMRIAAVFAILLSLVPKFTALIGTIPAPVIGGISILLFGMISSIGIKNMVDAKVNLSNPKVLIITATMLVLGLGGAAFKLGPINLSGLGLAAIFGVVLNLILRPKDATGSEG
;
A
#
# COMPACT_ATOMS: atom_id res chain seq x y z
N ALA A 1 -2.29 -16.74 -1.65
CA ALA A 1 -2.28 -16.31 -0.25
C ALA A 1 -3.61 -15.68 0.16
N THR A 2 -4.01 -14.56 -0.45
CA THR A 2 -5.28 -13.87 -0.12
C THR A 2 -6.53 -14.73 -0.30
N SER A 3 -6.64 -15.52 -1.37
CA SER A 3 -7.80 -16.41 -1.55
C SER A 3 -7.89 -17.48 -0.46
N PHE A 4 -6.75 -18.02 -0.01
CA PHE A 4 -6.72 -18.98 1.09
C PHE A 4 -7.03 -18.32 2.43
N ALA A 5 -6.51 -17.11 2.69
CA ALA A 5 -6.87 -16.32 3.86
C ALA A 5 -8.37 -16.05 3.92
N ALA A 6 -8.98 -15.64 2.81
CA ALA A 6 -10.43 -15.42 2.73
C ALA A 6 -11.25 -16.68 3.03
N LEU A 7 -10.80 -17.86 2.56
CA LEU A 7 -11.47 -19.15 2.85
C LEU A 7 -11.48 -19.49 4.35
N ILE A 8 -10.44 -19.09 5.08
CA ILE A 8 -10.34 -19.31 6.54
C ILE A 8 -10.80 -18.08 7.36
N GLY A 9 -11.46 -17.10 6.73
CA GLY A 9 -11.98 -15.90 7.38
C GLY A 9 -10.95 -14.81 7.70
N GLY A 10 -9.72 -14.95 7.18
CA GLY A 10 -8.66 -13.95 7.28
C GLY A 10 -8.82 -12.80 6.27
N PRO A 11 -8.22 -11.63 6.56
CA PRO A 11 -8.27 -10.46 5.68
C PRO A 11 -7.41 -10.65 4.42
N ALA A 12 -7.57 -9.72 3.48
CA ALA A 12 -6.69 -9.67 2.31
C ALA A 12 -5.26 -9.32 2.70
N ASN A 13 -4.30 -10.09 2.19
CA ASN A 13 -2.88 -9.91 2.51
C ASN A 13 -2.18 -9.07 1.43
N THR A 14 -1.21 -8.25 1.86
CA THR A 14 -0.33 -7.45 0.98
C THR A 14 1.11 -7.49 1.51
N THR A 15 2.07 -7.10 0.68
CA THR A 15 3.48 -6.97 1.09
C THR A 15 3.66 -5.68 1.89
N TYR A 16 4.20 -5.80 3.10
CA TYR A 16 4.46 -4.66 3.98
C TYR A 16 5.77 -3.95 3.62
N SER A 17 5.70 -2.62 3.56
CA SER A 17 6.83 -1.71 3.28
C SER A 17 7.95 -1.82 4.31
N GLU A 18 7.58 -1.99 5.57
CA GLU A 18 8.48 -2.09 6.71
C GLU A 18 9.39 -3.32 6.58
N ASN A 19 8.82 -4.44 6.15
CA ASN A 19 9.54 -5.69 6.01
C ASN A 19 10.55 -5.62 4.86
N THR A 20 10.15 -5.05 3.73
CA THR A 20 11.07 -4.84 2.59
C THR A 20 12.21 -3.89 2.97
N GLY A 21 11.92 -2.83 3.72
CA GLY A 21 12.92 -1.90 4.26
C GLY A 21 13.89 -2.58 5.24
N ALA A 22 13.37 -3.39 6.16
CA ALA A 22 14.20 -4.12 7.12
C ALA A 22 15.16 -5.11 6.43
N VAL A 23 14.71 -5.83 5.39
CA VAL A 23 15.56 -6.73 4.61
C VAL A 23 16.64 -5.93 3.86
N ALA A 24 16.30 -4.78 3.29
CA ALA A 24 17.26 -3.90 2.61
C ALA A 24 18.33 -3.35 3.57
N LEU A 25 17.96 -2.99 4.80
CA LEU A 25 18.87 -2.49 5.83
C LEU A 25 19.77 -3.59 6.43
N THR A 26 19.22 -4.77 6.67
CA THR A 26 19.95 -5.89 7.29
C THR A 26 20.80 -6.68 6.29
N GLY A 27 20.60 -6.46 4.97
CA GLY A 27 21.27 -7.22 3.91
C GLY A 27 20.88 -8.71 3.87
N ALA A 28 19.85 -9.10 4.62
CA ALA A 28 19.48 -10.47 4.88
C ALA A 28 18.46 -10.99 3.84
N TYR A 29 18.88 -11.06 2.58
CA TYR A 29 18.01 -11.42 1.43
C TYR A 29 17.61 -12.90 1.34
N ASN A 30 18.04 -13.75 2.28
CA ASN A 30 17.73 -15.17 2.24
C ASN A 30 16.23 -15.41 2.57
N PRO A 31 15.44 -15.99 1.65
CA PRO A 31 14.00 -16.23 1.88
C PRO A 31 13.71 -17.19 3.05
N ILE A 32 14.70 -17.97 3.50
CA ILE A 32 14.57 -18.82 4.68
C ILE A 32 14.28 -17.98 5.93
N ILE A 33 14.87 -16.78 6.04
CA ILE A 33 14.67 -15.89 7.18
C ILE A 33 13.20 -15.45 7.28
N MET A 34 12.59 -15.13 6.13
CA MET A 34 11.17 -14.80 6.05
C MET A 34 10.26 -15.99 6.41
N ARG A 35 10.64 -17.21 6.03
CA ARG A 35 9.89 -18.43 6.40
C ARG A 35 9.96 -18.69 7.90
N ILE A 36 11.13 -18.52 8.50
CA ILE A 36 11.32 -18.64 9.96
C ILE A 36 10.43 -17.62 10.66
N ALA A 37 10.46 -16.34 10.24
CA ALA A 37 9.59 -15.30 10.80
C ALA A 37 8.09 -15.64 10.68
N ALA A 38 7.66 -16.21 9.55
CA ALA A 38 6.27 -16.63 9.36
C ALA A 38 5.87 -17.78 10.31
N VAL A 39 6.74 -18.77 10.51
CA VAL A 39 6.50 -19.86 11.48
C VAL A 39 6.43 -19.30 12.91
N PHE A 40 7.34 -18.39 13.29
CA PHE A 40 7.27 -17.70 14.58
C PHE A 40 5.95 -16.93 14.76
N ALA A 41 5.49 -16.22 13.73
CA ALA A 41 4.22 -15.50 13.79
C ALA A 41 3.02 -16.45 13.99
N ILE A 42 3.01 -17.61 13.32
CA ILE A 42 1.97 -18.64 13.51
C ILE A 42 2.01 -19.20 14.93
N LEU A 43 3.19 -19.49 15.46
CA LEU A 43 3.30 -20.01 16.82
C LEU A 43 2.86 -18.98 17.86
N LEU A 44 3.26 -17.72 17.71
CA LEU A 44 2.88 -16.65 18.63
C LEU A 44 1.39 -16.31 18.57
N SER A 45 0.75 -16.41 17.40
CA SER A 45 -0.70 -16.15 17.27
C SER A 45 -1.56 -17.18 18.01
N LEU A 46 -1.03 -18.39 18.24
CA LEU A 46 -1.67 -19.44 19.04
C LEU A 46 -1.50 -19.25 20.55
N VAL A 47 -0.63 -18.34 21.00
CA VAL A 47 -0.37 -18.10 22.43
C VAL A 47 -1.31 -17.02 22.98
N PRO A 48 -2.31 -17.36 23.82
CA PRO A 48 -3.31 -16.39 24.28
C PRO A 48 -2.73 -15.26 25.13
N LYS A 49 -1.66 -15.55 25.89
CA LYS A 49 -0.94 -14.56 26.69
C LYS A 49 -0.30 -13.46 25.84
N PHE A 50 0.18 -13.81 24.65
CA PHE A 50 0.78 -12.86 23.73
C PHE A 50 -0.29 -11.93 23.13
N THR A 51 -1.44 -12.49 22.74
CA THR A 51 -2.59 -11.68 22.28
C THR A 51 -3.10 -10.75 23.40
N ALA A 52 -3.15 -11.21 24.64
CA ALA A 52 -3.53 -10.37 25.78
C ALA A 52 -2.53 -9.22 26.00
N LEU A 53 -1.23 -9.47 25.83
CA LEU A 53 -0.19 -8.43 25.89
C LEU A 53 -0.39 -7.37 24.81
N ILE A 54 -0.66 -7.76 23.56
CA ILE A 54 -0.98 -6.81 22.47
C ILE A 54 -2.22 -5.97 22.84
N GLY A 55 -3.23 -6.59 23.46
CA GLY A 55 -4.43 -5.90 23.93
C GLY A 55 -4.18 -4.87 25.04
N THR A 56 -3.03 -4.93 25.73
CA THR A 56 -2.65 -3.93 26.73
C THR A 56 -2.02 -2.65 26.13
N ILE A 57 -1.71 -2.64 24.84
CA ILE A 57 -1.09 -1.50 24.17
C ILE A 57 -2.10 -0.34 24.11
N PRO A 58 -1.77 0.86 24.62
CA PRO A 58 -2.67 2.01 24.59
C PRO A 58 -3.04 2.44 23.17
N ALA A 59 -4.31 2.84 22.98
CA ALA A 59 -4.81 3.33 21.69
C ALA A 59 -3.96 4.47 21.06
N PRO A 60 -3.41 5.44 21.82
CA PRO A 60 -2.53 6.46 21.25
C PRO A 60 -1.26 5.90 20.60
N VAL A 61 -0.71 4.79 21.12
CA VAL A 61 0.48 4.12 20.55
C VAL A 61 0.13 3.43 19.24
N ILE A 62 -0.99 2.71 19.21
CA ILE A 62 -1.50 2.06 17.99
C ILE A 62 -1.79 3.11 16.91
N GLY A 63 -2.38 4.25 17.29
CA GLY A 63 -2.59 5.39 16.40
C GLY A 63 -1.28 5.94 15.83
N GLY A 64 -0.27 6.16 16.68
CA GLY A 64 1.05 6.63 16.26
C GLY A 64 1.74 5.68 15.29
N ILE A 65 1.74 4.38 15.58
CA ILE A 65 2.30 3.37 14.67
C ILE A 65 1.51 3.36 13.35
N SER A 66 0.18 3.43 13.39
CA SER A 66 -0.64 3.44 12.17
C SER A 66 -0.33 4.63 11.26
N ILE A 67 -0.13 5.83 11.84
CA ILE A 67 0.28 7.02 11.08
C ILE A 67 1.64 6.79 10.41
N LEU A 68 2.61 6.21 11.12
CA LEU A 68 3.92 5.88 10.55
C LEU A 68 3.81 4.87 9.40
N LEU A 69 3.06 3.78 9.58
CA LEU A 69 2.88 2.74 8.56
C LEU A 69 2.21 3.31 7.30
N PHE A 70 1.09 4.02 7.45
CA PHE A 70 0.40 4.65 6.30
C PHE A 70 1.25 5.75 5.65
N GLY A 71 2.01 6.50 6.43
CA GLY A 71 2.99 7.47 5.95
C GLY A 71 4.06 6.81 5.09
N MET A 72 4.65 5.70 5.55
CA MET A 72 5.66 4.96 4.79
C MET A 72 5.11 4.38 3.49
N ILE A 73 3.88 3.83 3.50
CA ILE A 73 3.22 3.34 2.29
C ILE A 73 3.11 4.46 1.24
N SER A 74 2.69 5.66 1.66
CA SER A 74 2.61 6.84 0.79
C SER A 74 3.98 7.27 0.27
N SER A 75 4.98 7.37 1.15
CA SER A 75 6.35 7.75 0.78
C SER A 75 6.99 6.78 -0.21
N ILE A 76 6.75 5.48 -0.08
CA ILE A 76 7.25 4.47 -1.04
C ILE A 76 6.57 4.60 -2.40
N GLY A 77 5.27 4.94 -2.43
CA GLY A 77 4.57 5.27 -3.68
C GLY A 77 5.24 6.43 -4.42
N ILE A 78 5.55 7.52 -3.69
CA ILE A 78 6.26 8.68 -4.26
C ILE A 78 7.67 8.29 -4.70
N LYS A 79 8.41 7.55 -3.87
CA LYS A 79 9.75 7.06 -4.23
C LYS A 79 9.73 6.25 -5.53
N ASN A 80 8.76 5.36 -5.70
CA ASN A 80 8.62 4.58 -6.94
C ASN A 80 8.39 5.48 -8.16
N MET A 81 7.63 6.57 -8.04
CA MET A 81 7.46 7.55 -9.12
C MET A 81 8.76 8.29 -9.46
N VAL A 82 9.54 8.65 -8.43
CA VAL A 82 10.84 9.30 -8.60
C VAL A 82 11.85 8.36 -9.24
N ASP A 83 11.96 7.12 -8.75
CA ASP A 83 12.85 6.09 -9.28
C ASP A 83 12.50 5.75 -10.75
N ALA A 84 11.20 5.73 -11.08
CA ALA A 84 10.72 5.55 -12.44
C ALA A 84 10.87 6.81 -13.33
N LYS A 85 11.45 7.90 -12.80
CA LYS A 85 11.63 9.19 -13.48
C LYS A 85 10.32 9.72 -14.10
N VAL A 86 9.20 9.64 -13.38
CA VAL A 86 7.90 10.11 -13.88
C VAL A 86 7.96 11.60 -14.18
N ASN A 87 7.61 11.98 -15.41
CA ASN A 87 7.63 13.38 -15.85
C ASN A 87 6.38 14.13 -15.35
N LEU A 88 6.46 14.68 -14.14
CA LEU A 88 5.40 15.52 -13.55
C LEU A 88 5.26 16.90 -14.23
N SER A 89 6.19 17.29 -15.11
CA SER A 89 6.03 18.47 -15.95
C SER A 89 5.10 18.23 -17.13
N ASN A 90 4.82 16.96 -17.49
CA ASN A 90 3.83 16.63 -18.50
C ASN A 90 2.42 16.92 -17.97
N PRO A 91 1.66 17.86 -18.57
CA PRO A 91 0.33 18.23 -18.09
C PRO A 91 -0.63 17.03 -17.99
N LYS A 92 -0.49 16.03 -18.88
CA LYS A 92 -1.33 14.83 -18.87
C LYS A 92 -1.05 13.95 -17.65
N VAL A 93 0.21 13.74 -17.31
CA VAL A 93 0.63 12.97 -16.13
C VAL A 93 0.23 13.72 -14.86
N LEU A 94 0.38 15.04 -14.85
CA LEU A 94 -0.02 15.89 -13.74
C LEU A 94 -1.53 15.81 -13.48
N ILE A 95 -2.36 15.87 -14.54
CA ILE A 95 -3.83 15.71 -14.44
C ILE A 95 -4.20 14.34 -13.86
N ILE A 96 -3.57 13.26 -14.34
CA ILE A 96 -3.83 11.90 -13.83
C ILE A 96 -3.49 11.82 -12.35
N THR A 97 -2.30 12.30 -11.96
CA THR A 97 -1.80 12.24 -10.59
C THR A 97 -2.66 13.08 -9.64
N ALA A 98 -3.01 14.32 -10.04
CA ALA A 98 -3.87 15.19 -9.26
C ALA A 98 -5.27 14.61 -9.06
N THR A 99 -5.84 14.01 -10.11
CA THR A 99 -7.16 13.37 -10.02
C THR A 99 -7.14 12.18 -9.07
N MET A 100 -6.11 11.33 -9.17
CA MET A 100 -5.96 10.20 -8.23
C MET A 100 -5.80 10.68 -6.78
N LEU A 101 -5.03 11.74 -6.56
CA LEU A 101 -4.82 12.30 -5.22
C LEU A 101 -6.13 12.81 -4.61
N VAL A 102 -6.90 13.60 -5.38
CA VAL A 102 -8.18 14.18 -4.93
C VAL A 102 -9.22 13.09 -4.69
N LEU A 103 -9.36 12.11 -5.58
CA LEU A 103 -10.32 11.02 -5.42
C LEU A 103 -9.93 10.08 -4.26
N GLY A 104 -8.63 9.84 -4.07
CA GLY A 104 -8.12 8.93 -3.04
C GLY A 104 -8.15 9.53 -1.64
N LEU A 105 -7.73 10.78 -1.47
CA LEU A 105 -7.65 11.46 -0.17
C LEU A 105 -8.92 12.26 0.17
N GLY A 106 -9.63 12.77 -0.84
CA GLY A 106 -10.79 13.66 -0.65
C GLY A 106 -12.08 12.96 -0.22
N GLY A 107 -12.06 11.65 0.04
CA GLY A 107 -13.24 10.92 0.51
C GLY A 107 -14.34 10.75 -0.55
N ALA A 108 -14.00 10.88 -1.83
CA ALA A 108 -14.95 10.67 -2.91
C ALA A 108 -15.47 9.22 -2.88
N ALA A 109 -16.80 9.08 -2.91
CA ALA A 109 -17.48 7.81 -2.94
C ALA A 109 -18.48 7.81 -4.10
N PHE A 110 -18.31 6.87 -5.02
CA PHE A 110 -19.20 6.66 -6.14
C PHE A 110 -20.09 5.46 -5.86
N LYS A 111 -21.41 5.68 -5.84
CA LYS A 111 -22.40 4.64 -5.61
C LYS A 111 -23.03 4.25 -6.95
N LEU A 112 -22.80 3.02 -7.37
CA LEU A 112 -23.39 2.41 -8.56
C LEU A 112 -24.24 1.22 -8.10
N GLY A 113 -25.50 1.49 -7.76
CA GLY A 113 -26.43 0.48 -7.23
C GLY A 113 -25.88 -0.18 -5.94
N PRO A 114 -25.72 -1.52 -5.88
CA PRO A 114 -25.21 -2.21 -4.69
C PRO A 114 -23.70 -2.02 -4.47
N ILE A 115 -22.98 -1.45 -5.44
CA ILE A 115 -21.52 -1.30 -5.37
C ILE A 115 -21.18 0.11 -4.87
N ASN A 116 -20.49 0.17 -3.72
CA ASN A 116 -19.92 1.40 -3.19
C ASN A 116 -18.41 1.40 -3.50
N LEU A 117 -17.99 2.21 -4.47
CA LEU A 117 -16.57 2.42 -4.79
C LEU A 117 -16.10 3.68 -4.09
N SER A 118 -15.13 3.55 -3.18
CA SER A 118 -14.60 4.68 -2.43
C SER A 118 -13.09 4.61 -2.26
N GLY A 119 -12.48 5.76 -2.00
CA GLY A 119 -11.07 5.90 -1.65
C GLY A 119 -10.14 5.34 -2.73
N LEU A 120 -9.20 4.48 -2.30
CA LEU A 120 -8.12 3.93 -3.14
C LEU A 120 -8.65 3.21 -4.39
N GLY A 121 -9.73 2.43 -4.27
CA GLY A 121 -10.29 1.67 -5.39
C GLY A 121 -10.83 2.57 -6.49
N LEU A 122 -11.55 3.63 -6.11
CA LEU A 122 -12.07 4.62 -7.05
C LEU A 122 -10.93 5.39 -7.73
N ALA A 123 -9.95 5.84 -6.96
CA ALA A 123 -8.78 6.57 -7.46
C ALA A 123 -8.00 5.74 -8.50
N ALA A 124 -7.78 4.45 -8.23
CA ALA A 124 -7.06 3.55 -9.14
C ALA A 124 -7.80 3.36 -10.47
N ILE A 125 -9.13 3.13 -10.43
CA ILE A 125 -9.93 2.97 -11.65
C ILE A 125 -9.86 4.24 -12.50
N PHE A 126 -10.08 5.41 -11.89
CA PHE A 126 -10.02 6.69 -12.61
C PHE A 126 -8.61 6.98 -13.15
N GLY A 127 -7.57 6.67 -12.38
CA GLY A 127 -6.19 6.79 -12.82
C GLY A 127 -5.88 5.97 -14.06
N VAL A 128 -6.28 4.69 -14.07
CA VAL A 128 -6.10 3.80 -15.23
C VAL A 128 -6.88 4.30 -16.44
N VAL A 129 -8.16 4.66 -16.25
CA VAL A 129 -9.02 5.17 -17.33
C VAL A 129 -8.45 6.45 -17.94
N LEU A 130 -8.04 7.42 -17.10
CA LEU A 130 -7.43 8.67 -17.59
C LEU A 130 -6.10 8.43 -18.27
N ASN A 131 -5.27 7.52 -17.77
CA ASN A 131 -4.01 7.15 -18.42
C ASN A 131 -4.25 6.56 -19.82
N LEU A 132 -5.27 5.72 -19.99
CA LEU A 132 -5.65 5.12 -21.27
C LEU A 132 -6.25 6.13 -22.28
N ILE A 133 -6.97 7.15 -21.78
CA ILE A 133 -7.59 8.20 -22.61
C ILE A 133 -6.53 9.23 -23.05
N LEU A 134 -5.75 9.74 -22.08
CA LEU A 134 -4.82 10.84 -22.35
C LEU A 134 -3.54 10.39 -23.06
N ARG A 135 -3.15 9.12 -22.88
CA ARG A 135 -1.96 8.47 -23.47
C ARG A 135 -0.74 9.41 -23.51
N PRO A 136 -0.16 9.75 -22.35
CA PRO A 136 1.01 10.63 -22.30
C PRO A 136 2.17 10.00 -23.09
N LYS A 137 2.69 10.71 -24.10
CA LYS A 137 3.81 10.23 -24.94
C LYS A 137 5.17 10.37 -24.24
N ASP A 138 5.27 11.26 -23.26
CA ASP A 138 6.47 11.53 -22.46
C ASP A 138 6.17 11.31 -20.97
N ALA A 139 5.72 10.11 -20.62
CA ALA A 139 5.32 9.78 -19.24
C ALA A 139 6.52 9.61 -18.30
N THR A 140 7.65 9.18 -18.84
CA THR A 140 8.94 9.04 -18.16
C THR A 140 9.93 10.02 -18.80
N GLY A 141 10.78 10.65 -17.99
CA GLY A 141 11.81 11.56 -18.49
C GLY A 141 12.73 10.86 -19.48
N SER A 142 12.89 11.45 -20.68
CA SER A 142 13.92 11.08 -21.63
C SER A 142 15.27 11.24 -20.96
N GLU A 143 16.11 10.21 -21.03
CA GLU A 143 17.54 10.35 -20.73
C GLU A 143 18.10 11.41 -21.69
N GLY A 144 18.66 12.47 -21.10
CA GLY A 144 19.67 13.30 -21.73
C GLY A 144 21.04 12.83 -21.26
#